data_AF-A0A5K1CKV9-F1
#
_entry.id   AF-A0A5K1CKV9-F1
#
_cell.length_a   1.000
_cell.length_b   1.000
_cell.length_c   1.000
_cell.angle_alpha   90.00
_cell.angle_beta   90.00
_cell.angle_gamma   90.00
#
_symmetry.space_group_name_H-M   'P 1'
#
loop_
_entity.id
_entity.type
_entity.pdbx_description
1 polymer ?
#
loop_
_entity_poly.entity_id
_entity_poly.type
_entity_poly.pdbx_seq_one_letter_code
_entity_poly.pdbx_strand_id
1 'polypeptide(L)' 'IGHQKEHVIEENEFVEKSGKYGSWKGDNNIVMSWIMNSVQPQIASTIAYYTSAKQMWDFLKQTYSNDKN' A
#
# COMPACT_ATOMS: atom_id res chain seq x y z
N ILE A 1 -31.28 19.73 28.78
CA ILE A 1 -30.54 20.61 27.85
C ILE A 1 -29.37 19.76 27.37
N GLY A 2 -29.50 19.22 26.17
CA GLY A 2 -28.63 18.16 25.66
C GLY A 2 -27.24 18.69 25.33
N HIS A 3 -26.22 18.00 25.80
CA HIS A 3 -24.83 18.31 25.51
C HIS A 3 -24.44 17.69 24.16
N GLN A 4 -24.24 18.59 23.20
CA GLN A 4 -23.21 18.64 22.15
C GLN A 4 -22.82 17.34 21.44
N LYS A 5 -23.00 17.36 20.11
CA LYS A 5 -22.29 16.49 19.15
C LYS A 5 -20.98 17.17 18.78
N GLU A 6 -19.86 16.51 19.04
CA GLU A 6 -18.62 16.76 18.30
C GLU A 6 -18.12 15.43 17.72
N HIS A 7 -18.09 15.41 16.39
CA HIS A 7 -17.45 14.40 15.55
C HIS A 7 -15.94 14.43 15.80
N VAL A 8 -15.34 13.40 16.43
CA VAL A 8 -13.89 13.19 16.31
C VAL A 8 -13.55 11.70 16.50
N ILE A 9 -13.28 11.04 15.37
CA ILE A 9 -12.37 9.91 15.19
C ILE A 9 -12.77 8.59 15.89
N GLU A 10 -13.61 7.79 15.21
CA GLU A 10 -13.52 6.33 15.28
C GLU A 10 -12.23 5.89 14.56
N GLU A 11 -11.11 5.99 15.27
CA GLU A 11 -9.93 5.18 14.97
C GLU A 11 -10.01 3.93 15.84
N ASN A 12 -9.97 2.77 15.16
CA ASN A 12 -10.06 1.41 15.68
C ASN A 12 -11.49 0.95 15.96
N GLU A 13 -12.08 -0.01 15.23
CA GLU A 13 -11.53 -1.35 14.99
C GLU A 13 -12.00 -1.91 13.63
N PHE A 14 -11.06 -2.23 12.74
CA PHE A 14 -11.33 -3.20 11.66
C PHE A 14 -10.78 -4.56 12.08
N VAL A 15 -11.33 -5.09 13.18
CA VAL A 15 -11.03 -6.45 13.64
C VAL A 15 -11.94 -7.43 12.89
N GLU A 16 -11.27 -8.44 12.33
CA GLU A 16 -11.81 -9.70 11.79
C GLU A 16 -12.52 -9.71 10.43
N LYS A 17 -11.73 -10.05 9.40
CA LYS A 17 -12.11 -11.19 8.56
C LYS A 17 -11.02 -12.26 8.53
N SER A 18 -11.37 -13.37 9.16
CA SER A 18 -10.75 -14.67 9.11
C SER A 18 -10.46 -15.15 7.68
N GLY A 19 -9.24 -15.63 7.47
CA GLY A 19 -8.75 -16.23 6.23
C GLY A 19 -7.61 -15.43 5.61
N LYS A 20 -6.54 -16.14 5.19
CA LYS A 20 -5.33 -15.58 4.53
C LYS A 20 -5.59 -14.67 3.30
N TYR A 21 -6.84 -14.53 2.88
CA TYR A 21 -7.31 -13.73 1.75
C TYR A 21 -8.09 -12.48 2.16
N GLY A 22 -8.54 -12.36 3.42
CA GLY A 22 -9.30 -11.20 3.91
C GLY A 22 -8.46 -9.94 4.05
N SER A 23 -7.14 -10.08 4.25
CA SER A 23 -6.18 -8.99 4.47
C SER A 23 -5.48 -8.50 3.20
N TRP A 24 -5.68 -9.16 2.04
CA TRP A 24 -4.84 -8.95 0.86
C TRP A 24 -4.77 -7.49 0.38
N LYS A 25 -5.84 -6.71 0.54
CA LYS A 25 -5.84 -5.27 0.19
C LYS A 25 -5.02 -4.44 1.18
N GLY A 26 -5.07 -4.75 2.47
CA GLY A 26 -4.24 -4.11 3.50
C GLY A 26 -2.77 -4.49 3.32
N ASP A 27 -2.49 -5.76 3.12
CA ASP A 27 -1.14 -6.28 2.86
C ASP A 27 -0.53 -5.63 1.61
N ASN A 28 -1.32 -5.50 0.54
CA ASN A 28 -0.91 -4.82 -0.68
C ASN A 28 -0.52 -3.35 -0.41
N ASN A 29 -1.29 -2.61 0.38
CA ASN A 29 -0.98 -1.22 0.70
C ASN A 29 0.30 -1.10 1.53
N ILE A 30 0.52 -2.01 2.49
CA ILE A 30 1.77 -2.08 3.25
C ILE A 30 2.94 -2.27 2.28
N VAL A 31 2.89 -3.28 1.43
CA VAL A 31 3.99 -3.55 0.48
C VAL A 31 4.21 -2.36 -0.48
N MET A 32 3.14 -1.68 -0.93
CA MET A 32 3.27 -0.45 -1.73
C MET A 32 4.02 0.65 -0.98
N SER A 33 3.69 0.90 0.29
CA SER A 33 4.40 1.88 1.11
C SER A 33 5.87 1.49 1.29
N TRP A 34 6.17 0.22 1.53
CA TRP A 34 7.56 -0.25 1.64
C TRP A 34 8.34 -0.04 0.33
N ILE A 35 7.75 -0.38 -0.81
CA ILE A 35 8.38 -0.17 -2.12
C ILE A 35 8.65 1.32 -2.34
N MET A 36 7.65 2.18 -2.14
CA MET A 36 7.78 3.63 -2.33
C MET A 36 8.86 4.27 -1.46
N ASN A 37 9.06 3.77 -0.24
CA ASN A 37 10.12 4.25 0.67
C ASN A 37 11.49 3.64 0.38
N SER A 38 11.56 2.51 -0.33
CA SER A 38 12.81 1.80 -0.61
C SER A 38 13.51 2.25 -1.89
N VAL A 39 12.80 2.96 -2.78
CA VAL A 39 13.33 3.42 -4.06
C VAL A 39 13.69 4.90 -4.01
N GLN A 40 14.54 5.33 -4.94
CA GLN A 40 14.89 6.74 -5.04
C GLN A 40 13.66 7.58 -5.47
N PRO A 41 13.53 8.85 -5.04
CA PRO A 41 12.33 9.67 -5.28
C PRO A 41 11.91 9.75 -6.74
N GLN A 42 12.86 9.83 -7.68
CA GLN A 42 12.58 9.86 -9.12
C GLN A 42 11.96 8.54 -9.63
N ILE A 43 12.33 7.41 -9.03
CA ILE A 43 11.74 6.10 -9.33
C ILE A 43 10.36 6.00 -8.67
N ALA A 44 10.22 6.47 -7.41
CA ALA A 44 8.95 6.53 -6.69
C ALA A 44 7.89 7.29 -7.49
N SER A 45 8.23 8.45 -8.06
CA SER A 45 7.32 9.23 -8.91
C SER A 45 6.84 8.45 -10.14
N THR A 46 7.67 7.55 -10.67
CA THR A 46 7.33 6.74 -11.84
C THR A 46 6.36 5.61 -11.49
N ILE A 47 6.48 5.04 -10.28
CA ILE A 47 5.63 3.93 -9.82
C ILE A 47 4.40 4.38 -9.01
N ALA A 48 4.29 5.65 -8.66
CA ALA A 48 3.19 6.21 -7.84
C ALA A 48 1.80 6.03 -8.46
N TYR A 49 1.71 5.87 -9.78
CA TYR A 49 0.44 5.70 -10.51
C TYR A 49 -0.10 4.27 -10.48
N TYR A 50 0.69 3.30 -10.00
CA TYR A 50 0.25 1.91 -9.90
C TYR A 50 -0.62 1.68 -8.67
N THR A 51 -1.66 0.87 -8.83
CA THR A 51 -2.69 0.63 -7.80
C THR A 51 -2.47 -0.66 -7.02
N SER A 52 -1.42 -1.42 -7.34
CA SER A 52 -1.03 -2.64 -6.64
C SER A 52 0.48 -2.76 -6.49
N ALA A 53 0.90 -3.37 -5.37
CA ALA A 53 2.29 -3.72 -5.11
C ALA A 53 2.86 -4.61 -6.20
N LYS A 54 2.05 -5.52 -6.75
CA LYS A 54 2.45 -6.39 -7.86
C LYS A 54 2.83 -5.58 -9.10
N GLN A 55 2.02 -4.59 -9.49
CA GLN A 55 2.34 -3.76 -10.66
C GLN A 55 3.60 -2.90 -10.44
N MET A 56 3.76 -2.34 -9.24
CA MET A 56 5.00 -1.63 -8.87
C MET A 56 6.22 -2.55 -8.99
N TRP A 57 6.14 -3.76 -8.43
CA TRP A 57 7.22 -4.73 -8.47
C TRP A 57 7.53 -5.24 -9.88
N ASP A 58 6.50 -5.56 -10.68
CA ASP A 58 6.67 -6.02 -12.06
C ASP A 58 7.38 -4.95 -12.92
N PHE A 59 7.02 -3.67 -12.75
CA PHE A 59 7.69 -2.56 -13.44
C PHE A 59 9.16 -2.43 -13.02
N LEU A 60 9.43 -2.48 -11.71
CA LEU A 60 10.79 -2.40 -11.19
C LEU A 60 11.65 -3.56 -11.69
N LYS A 61 11.09 -4.78 -11.68
CA LYS A 61 11.74 -5.96 -12.24
C LYS A 61 11.99 -5.78 -13.73
N GLN A 62 11.02 -5.37 -14.54
CA GLN A 62 11.24 -5.18 -15.97
C GLN A 62 12.33 -4.13 -16.27
N THR A 63 12.38 -3.06 -15.48
CA THR A 63 13.27 -1.92 -15.72
C THR A 63 14.69 -2.17 -15.23
N TYR A 64 14.84 -2.89 -14.11
CA TYR A 64 16.13 -3.02 -13.40
C TYR A 64 16.57 -4.47 -13.17
N SER A 65 15.77 -5.48 -13.55
CA SER A 65 16.21 -6.87 -13.49
C SER A 65 17.26 -7.11 -14.56
N ASN A 66 18.46 -7.46 -14.11
CA ASN A 66 19.55 -7.90 -14.98
C ASN A 66 19.34 -9.36 -15.42
N ASP A 67 18.16 -9.70 -15.96
CA ASP A 67 17.85 -11.04 -16.52
C ASP A 67 18.59 -11.30 -17.85
N LYS A 68 19.53 -10.43 -18.24
CA LYS A 68 20.35 -10.53 -19.47
C LYS A 68 21.82 -10.90 -19.24
N ASN A 69 22.20 -11.38 -18.05
CA ASN A 69 23.56 -11.89 -17.80
C ASN A 69 23.62 -13.42 -17.86
#